data_AF-A0A2W2DVN9-F1
#
_entry.id   AF-A0A2W2DVN9-F1
#
_cell.length_a   1.000
_cell.length_b   1.000
_cell.length_c   1.000
_cell.angle_alpha   90.00
_cell.angle_beta   90.00
_cell.angle_gamma   90.00
#
_symmetry.space_group_name_H-M   'P 1'
#
loop_
_entity.id
_entity.type
_entity.pdbx_description
1 polymer ?
#
loop_
_entity_poly.entity_id
_entity_poly.type
_entity_poly.pdbx_seq_one_letter_code
_entity_poly.pdbx_strand_id
1 'polypeptide(L)'
;MRRSDIDARLTDLYAQVPQPDCKGLCADSCGPIDMHPRERQRARERGVTIPHHDDALDQMERDGTYSCPALQNDRCSVYEVRPMICRLWGAVEAMPCEHGCRPDNGLLSDGDGVELLRASLDIGGDATAAEQRRQMLSRRFEDPAWRQAYQDFVRNHRAAPRR
;
A
#
# COMPACT_ATOMS: atom_id res chain seq x y z
N MET A 1 -13.46 -14.99 12.23
CA MET A 1 -14.14 -14.49 11.01
C MET A 1 -13.74 -15.38 9.83
N ARG A 2 -14.65 -15.76 8.94
CA ARG A 2 -14.30 -16.62 7.79
C ARG A 2 -13.60 -15.81 6.71
N ARG A 3 -12.85 -16.49 5.84
CA ARG A 3 -12.17 -15.88 4.68
C ARG A 3 -13.11 -15.06 3.80
N SER A 4 -14.28 -15.58 3.48
CA SER A 4 -15.31 -14.88 2.70
C SER A 4 -15.80 -13.58 3.35
N ASP A 5 -15.90 -13.57 4.67
CA ASP A 5 -16.36 -12.40 5.42
C ASP A 5 -15.29 -11.30 5.39
N ILE A 6 -14.00 -11.67 5.48
CA ILE A 6 -12.88 -10.74 5.32
C ILE A 6 -12.84 -10.16 3.90
N ASP A 7 -13.06 -11.00 2.89
CA ASP A 7 -13.06 -10.55 1.48
C ASP A 7 -14.19 -9.55 1.21
N ALA A 8 -15.39 -9.81 1.74
CA ALA A 8 -16.52 -8.89 1.64
C ALA A 8 -16.18 -7.53 2.26
N ARG A 9 -15.66 -7.51 3.49
CA ARG A 9 -15.28 -6.27 4.16
C ARG A 9 -14.15 -5.51 3.44
N LEU A 10 -13.16 -6.22 2.90
CA LEU A 10 -12.11 -5.59 2.08
C LEU A 10 -12.72 -4.96 0.83
N THR A 11 -13.65 -5.65 0.18
CA THR A 11 -14.36 -5.14 -1.02
C THR A 11 -15.14 -3.88 -0.70
N ASP A 12 -15.86 -3.85 0.43
CA ASP A 12 -16.61 -2.68 0.88
C ASP A 12 -15.70 -1.47 1.16
N LEU A 13 -14.50 -1.70 1.71
CA LEU A 13 -13.52 -0.62 1.91
C LEU A 13 -12.90 -0.15 0.59
N TYR A 14 -12.60 -1.06 -0.33
CA TYR A 14 -12.05 -0.68 -1.63
C TYR A 14 -13.00 0.18 -2.43
N ALA A 15 -14.31 -0.07 -2.32
CA ALA A 15 -15.35 0.71 -2.99
C ALA A 15 -15.43 2.17 -2.49
N GLN A 16 -14.85 2.48 -1.32
CA GLN A 16 -14.78 3.84 -0.78
C GLN A 16 -13.60 4.64 -1.34
N VAL A 17 -12.63 3.98 -1.98
CA VAL A 17 -11.49 4.67 -2.60
C VAL A 17 -11.91 5.20 -3.98
N PRO A 18 -11.85 6.52 -4.22
CA PRO A 18 -12.18 7.08 -5.51
C PRO A 18 -11.18 6.57 -6.56
N GLN A 19 -11.69 6.08 -7.69
CA GLN A 19 -10.86 5.47 -8.72
C GLN A 19 -10.41 6.53 -9.73
N PRO A 20 -9.10 6.75 -9.93
CA PRO A 20 -8.62 7.55 -11.04
C PRO A 20 -8.67 6.74 -12.34
N ASP A 21 -8.63 7.43 -13.49
CA ASP A 21 -8.31 6.82 -14.79
C ASP A 21 -6.85 6.34 -14.82
N CYS A 22 -6.60 5.24 -14.12
CA CYS A 22 -5.26 4.75 -13.83
C CYS A 22 -4.59 4.17 -15.07
N LYS A 23 -3.42 4.71 -15.43
CA LYS A 23 -2.60 4.25 -16.57
C LYS A 23 -1.74 3.01 -16.25
N GLY A 24 -1.72 2.57 -14.99
CA GLY A 24 -0.92 1.41 -14.56
C GLY A 24 0.59 1.63 -14.58
N LEU A 25 1.05 2.89 -14.50
CA LEU A 25 2.46 3.27 -14.60
C LEU A 25 3.17 3.42 -13.24
N CYS A 26 2.52 3.03 -12.14
CA CYS A 26 3.05 3.21 -10.79
C CYS A 26 4.25 2.31 -10.43
N ALA A 27 4.88 1.64 -11.42
CA ALA A 27 6.04 0.79 -11.19
C ALA A 27 7.23 1.60 -10.65
N ASP A 28 7.48 2.78 -11.21
CA ASP A 28 8.54 3.70 -10.78
C ASP A 28 8.28 4.29 -9.37
N SER A 29 7.01 4.28 -8.95
CA SER A 29 6.59 4.77 -7.64
C SER A 29 6.48 3.67 -6.57
N CYS A 30 6.67 2.40 -6.94
CA CYS A 30 6.46 1.29 -6.03
C CYS A 30 7.55 1.19 -4.95
N GLY A 31 7.24 0.57 -3.81
CA GLY A 31 8.15 0.43 -2.67
C GLY A 31 7.68 -0.65 -1.71
N PRO A 32 8.22 -0.68 -0.47
CA PRO A 32 7.73 -1.54 0.60
C PRO A 32 6.22 -1.37 0.81
N ILE A 33 5.47 -2.47 0.80
CA ILE A 33 4.00 -2.46 0.84
C ILE A 33 3.50 -3.07 2.14
N ASP A 34 2.76 -2.27 2.91
CA ASP A 34 1.95 -2.81 4.01
C ASP A 34 0.59 -3.28 3.51
N MET A 35 0.09 -4.38 4.04
CA MET A 35 -1.18 -4.96 3.61
C MET A 35 -1.72 -5.96 4.63
N HIS A 36 -3.03 -6.12 4.64
CA HIS A 36 -3.71 -7.09 5.48
C HIS A 36 -3.24 -8.52 5.11
N PRO A 37 -3.11 -9.47 6.08
CA PRO A 37 -2.68 -10.84 5.78
C PRO A 37 -3.47 -11.53 4.68
N ARG A 38 -4.79 -11.24 4.59
CA ARG A 38 -5.61 -11.78 3.50
C ARG A 38 -5.27 -11.18 2.13
N GLU A 39 -4.93 -9.90 2.05
CA GLU A 39 -4.48 -9.28 0.79
C GLU A 39 -3.16 -9.90 0.32
N ARG A 40 -2.23 -10.12 1.26
CA ARG A 40 -0.98 -10.84 0.99
C ARG A 40 -1.25 -12.26 0.48
N GLN A 41 -2.22 -12.96 1.08
CA GLN A 41 -2.64 -14.28 0.62
C GLN A 41 -3.21 -14.24 -0.81
N ARG A 42 -4.04 -13.24 -1.15
CA ARG A 42 -4.60 -13.08 -2.50
C ARG A 42 -3.52 -12.85 -3.55
N ALA A 43 -2.46 -12.11 -3.23
CA ALA A 43 -1.28 -11.99 -4.11
C ALA A 43 -0.56 -13.33 -4.28
N ARG A 44 -0.40 -14.12 -3.20
CA ARG A 44 0.21 -15.46 -3.26
C ARG A 44 -0.62 -16.44 -4.10
N GLU A 45 -1.95 -16.36 -4.03
CA GLU A 45 -2.88 -17.14 -4.86
C GLU A 45 -2.73 -16.79 -6.36
N ARG A 46 -2.15 -15.63 -6.69
CA ARG A 46 -1.76 -15.23 -8.06
C ARG A 46 -0.29 -15.51 -8.38
N GLY A 47 0.40 -16.27 -7.53
CA GLY A 47 1.80 -16.68 -7.74
C GLY A 47 2.85 -15.66 -7.31
N VAL A 48 2.46 -14.57 -6.62
CA VAL A 48 3.40 -13.52 -6.18
C VAL A 48 3.50 -13.49 -4.65
N THR A 49 4.72 -13.58 -4.13
CA THR A 49 4.99 -13.36 -2.71
C THR A 49 5.56 -11.97 -2.50
N ILE A 50 4.74 -11.08 -1.93
CA ILE A 50 5.19 -9.75 -1.49
C ILE A 50 5.63 -9.86 -0.02
N PRO A 51 6.86 -9.44 0.35
CA PRO A 51 7.36 -9.48 1.73
C PRO A 51 6.58 -8.54 2.66
N HIS A 52 6.68 -8.75 3.98
CA HIS A 52 6.16 -7.76 4.94
C HIS A 52 6.88 -6.42 4.78
N HIS A 53 6.23 -5.35 5.21
CA HIS A 53 6.77 -4.00 5.07
C HIS A 53 8.12 -3.84 5.77
N ASP A 54 8.24 -4.30 7.01
CA ASP A 54 9.52 -4.24 7.75
C ASP A 54 10.59 -5.14 7.09
N ASP A 55 10.26 -6.36 6.64
CA ASP A 55 11.21 -7.22 5.90
C ASP A 55 11.72 -6.55 4.60
N ALA A 56 10.84 -5.82 3.92
CA ALA A 56 11.17 -5.09 2.70
C ALA A 56 12.06 -3.86 2.99
N LEU A 57 11.86 -3.20 4.14
CA LEU A 57 12.75 -2.13 4.61
C LEU A 57 14.12 -2.69 4.96
N ASP A 58 14.18 -3.78 5.73
CA ASP A 58 15.46 -4.42 6.06
C ASP A 58 16.20 -4.87 4.78
N GLN A 59 15.46 -5.36 3.78
CA GLN A 59 16.05 -5.67 2.47
C GLN A 59 16.59 -4.41 1.78
N MET A 60 15.79 -3.34 1.72
CA MET A 60 16.19 -2.08 1.09
C MET A 60 17.44 -1.49 1.76
N GLU A 61 17.53 -1.53 3.09
CA GLU A 61 18.69 -1.07 3.85
C GLU A 61 19.94 -1.92 3.57
N ARG A 62 19.79 -3.25 3.49
CA ARG A 62 20.92 -4.16 3.21
C ARG A 62 21.41 -4.08 1.76
N ASP A 63 20.49 -4.06 0.80
CA ASP A 63 20.79 -4.20 -0.63
C ASP A 63 20.99 -2.83 -1.31
N GLY A 64 20.67 -1.73 -0.62
CA GLY A 64 20.69 -0.37 -1.14
C GLY A 64 19.56 -0.07 -2.14
N THR A 65 18.80 -1.08 -2.56
CA THR A 65 17.65 -0.91 -3.46
C THR A 65 16.55 -1.92 -3.18
N TYR A 66 15.31 -1.60 -3.57
CA TYR A 66 14.18 -2.52 -3.50
C TYR A 66 13.25 -2.36 -4.72
N SER A 67 12.79 -3.49 -5.25
CA SER A 67 11.71 -3.56 -6.25
C SER A 67 10.66 -4.55 -5.76
N CYS A 68 9.39 -4.13 -5.75
CA CYS A 68 8.29 -5.00 -5.36
C CYS A 68 8.25 -6.25 -6.26
N PRO A 69 8.15 -7.49 -5.69
CA PRO A 69 8.12 -8.73 -6.48
C PRO A 69 6.93 -8.84 -7.44
N ALA A 70 5.90 -8.01 -7.26
CA ALA A 70 4.75 -7.94 -8.15
C ALA A 70 5.03 -7.18 -9.46
N LEU A 71 6.16 -6.47 -9.57
CA LEU A 71 6.51 -5.75 -10.80
C LEU A 71 7.14 -6.68 -11.81
N GLN A 72 6.52 -6.78 -12.99
CA GLN A 72 7.00 -7.52 -14.15
C GLN A 72 6.76 -6.67 -15.39
N ASN A 73 7.76 -6.48 -16.25
CA ASN A 73 7.63 -5.65 -17.46
C ASN A 73 7.02 -4.26 -17.19
N ASP A 74 7.53 -3.57 -16.15
CA ASP A 74 7.06 -2.23 -15.73
C ASP A 74 5.57 -2.17 -15.35
N ARG A 75 4.95 -3.30 -15.01
CA ARG A 75 3.55 -3.42 -14.61
C ARG A 75 3.38 -4.30 -13.38
N CYS A 76 2.34 -4.03 -12.59
CA CYS A 76 1.96 -4.90 -11.49
C CYS A 76 1.23 -6.15 -12.01
N SER A 77 1.83 -7.34 -11.87
CA SER A 77 1.24 -8.61 -12.32
C SER A 77 0.02 -9.05 -11.50
N VAL A 78 -0.22 -8.42 -10.35
CA VAL A 78 -1.37 -8.69 -9.45
C VAL A 78 -2.27 -7.47 -9.28
N TYR A 79 -2.35 -6.60 -10.29
CA TYR A 79 -3.07 -5.32 -10.25
C TYR A 79 -4.50 -5.42 -9.70
N GLU A 80 -5.25 -6.45 -10.09
CA GLU A 80 -6.64 -6.69 -9.69
C GLU A 80 -6.81 -6.97 -8.19
N VAL A 81 -5.81 -7.60 -7.57
CA VAL A 81 -5.83 -7.97 -6.15
C VAL A 81 -4.91 -7.10 -5.30
N ARG A 82 -4.59 -5.89 -5.79
CA ARG A 82 -3.79 -4.91 -5.06
C ARG A 82 -4.38 -4.62 -3.67
N PRO A 83 -3.51 -4.48 -2.66
CA PRO A 83 -3.93 -4.15 -1.31
C PRO A 83 -4.41 -2.70 -1.19
N MET A 84 -5.03 -2.36 -0.06
CA MET A 84 -5.57 -1.04 0.23
C MET A 84 -4.57 0.09 -0.04
N ILE A 85 -3.33 0.00 0.47
CA ILE A 85 -2.32 1.05 0.27
C ILE A 85 -2.04 1.33 -1.21
N CYS A 86 -2.05 0.30 -2.06
CA CYS A 86 -1.83 0.46 -3.51
C CYS A 86 -3.04 1.05 -4.23
N ARG A 87 -4.25 0.94 -3.65
CA ARG A 87 -5.48 1.57 -4.17
C ARG A 87 -5.54 3.04 -3.81
N LEU A 88 -5.04 3.40 -2.62
CA LEU A 88 -4.94 4.79 -2.17
C LEU A 88 -3.93 5.61 -3.01
N TRP A 89 -2.98 4.95 -3.68
CA TRP A 89 -2.05 5.61 -4.60
C TRP A 89 -2.76 6.27 -5.77
N GLY A 90 -2.61 7.59 -5.89
CA GLY A 90 -3.34 8.42 -6.86
C GLY A 90 -4.76 8.82 -6.42
N ALA A 91 -5.17 8.45 -5.20
CA ALA A 91 -6.51 8.71 -4.67
C ALA A 91 -6.50 9.49 -3.34
N VAL A 92 -5.31 9.78 -2.77
CA VAL A 92 -5.13 10.53 -1.50
C VAL A 92 -4.12 11.66 -1.70
N GLU A 93 -4.29 12.78 -0.99
CA GLU A 93 -3.42 13.97 -1.06
C GLU A 93 -1.92 13.68 -0.86
N ALA A 94 -1.55 12.86 0.13
CA ALA A 94 -0.16 12.49 0.41
C ALA A 94 0.46 11.48 -0.59
N MET A 95 -0.34 10.84 -1.44
CA MET A 95 0.12 9.87 -2.43
C MET A 95 -0.41 10.21 -3.83
N PRO A 96 -0.09 11.40 -4.37
CA PRO A 96 -0.56 11.79 -5.70
C PRO A 96 0.11 10.92 -6.78
N CYS A 97 -0.60 10.68 -7.88
CA CYS A 97 -0.03 9.95 -9.00
C CYS A 97 0.93 10.85 -9.79
N GLU A 98 2.20 10.45 -9.90
CA GLU A 98 3.24 11.14 -10.66
C GLU A 98 2.94 11.22 -12.18
N HIS A 99 2.03 10.37 -12.68
CA HIS A 99 1.59 10.36 -14.09
C HIS A 99 0.28 11.13 -14.34
N GLY A 100 -0.16 11.92 -13.35
CA GLY A 100 -1.34 12.78 -13.43
C GLY A 100 -2.68 12.06 -13.40
N CYS A 101 -2.71 10.78 -12.99
CA CYS A 101 -3.98 10.07 -12.80
C CYS A 101 -4.67 10.62 -11.53
N ARG A 102 -5.90 11.11 -11.65
CA ARG A 102 -6.66 11.68 -10.53
C ARG A 102 -8.14 11.30 -10.67
N PRO A 103 -8.86 11.04 -9.57
CA PRO A 103 -10.31 10.83 -9.63
C PRO A 103 -11.06 12.13 -9.93
N ASP A 104 -12.17 12.02 -10.64
CA ASP A 104 -13.01 13.16 -11.03
C ASP A 104 -13.59 13.91 -9.82
N ASN A 105 -13.89 13.18 -8.75
CA ASN A 105 -14.42 13.72 -7.49
C ASN A 105 -13.33 14.22 -6.53
N GLY A 106 -12.07 14.30 -6.97
CA GLY A 106 -10.95 14.78 -6.17
C GLY A 106 -10.20 13.68 -5.41
N LEU A 107 -9.15 14.09 -4.70
CA LEU A 107 -8.39 13.22 -3.82
C LEU A 107 -9.05 13.18 -2.44
N LEU A 108 -8.96 12.04 -1.77
CA LEU A 108 -9.27 11.92 -0.35
C LEU A 108 -8.26 12.73 0.47
N SER A 109 -8.71 13.22 1.63
CA SER A 109 -7.79 13.79 2.61
C SER A 109 -6.84 12.72 3.14
N ASP A 110 -5.68 13.14 3.64
CA ASP A 110 -4.72 12.22 4.29
C ASP A 110 -5.36 11.44 5.44
N GLY A 111 -6.23 12.10 6.22
CA GLY A 111 -6.95 11.47 7.34
C GLY A 111 -7.88 10.35 6.86
N ASP A 112 -8.67 10.60 5.82
CA ASP A 112 -9.57 9.58 5.25
C ASP A 112 -8.78 8.40 4.66
N GLY A 113 -7.65 8.68 4.00
CA GLY A 113 -6.75 7.64 3.49
C GLY A 113 -6.17 6.77 4.59
N VAL A 114 -5.71 7.37 5.70
CA VAL A 114 -5.21 6.66 6.88
C VAL A 114 -6.32 5.80 7.51
N GLU A 115 -7.54 6.33 7.61
CA GLU A 115 -8.67 5.59 8.18
C GLU A 115 -9.04 4.36 7.35
N LEU A 116 -9.06 4.47 6.01
CA LEU A 116 -9.28 3.32 5.13
C LEU A 116 -8.19 2.27 5.23
N LEU A 117 -6.91 2.71 5.27
CA LEU A 117 -5.78 1.80 5.46
C LEU A 117 -5.89 1.06 6.79
N ARG A 118 -6.11 1.78 7.89
CA ARG A 118 -6.30 1.22 9.23
C ARG A 118 -7.46 0.24 9.28
N ALA A 119 -8.62 0.64 8.75
CA ALA A 119 -9.80 -0.20 8.70
C ALA A 119 -9.54 -1.52 7.95
N SER A 120 -8.74 -1.49 6.87
CA SER A 120 -8.37 -2.68 6.11
C SER A 120 -7.43 -3.61 6.89
N LEU A 121 -6.44 -3.05 7.59
CA LEU A 121 -5.46 -3.80 8.40
C LEU A 121 -6.07 -4.44 9.64
N ASP A 122 -7.16 -3.86 10.17
CA ASP A 122 -7.83 -4.31 11.39
C ASP A 122 -8.96 -5.33 11.15
N ILE A 123 -9.24 -5.74 9.90
CA ILE A 123 -10.31 -6.69 9.61
C ILE A 123 -10.06 -8.03 10.31
N GLY A 124 -10.96 -8.41 11.22
CA GLY A 124 -10.88 -9.68 11.92
C GLY A 124 -9.76 -9.75 12.97
N GLY A 125 -9.13 -8.61 13.30
CA GLY A 125 -8.16 -8.48 14.37
C GLY A 125 -8.78 -8.44 15.76
N ASP A 126 -7.94 -8.73 16.77
CA ASP A 126 -8.19 -8.39 18.16
C ASP A 126 -8.05 -6.87 18.34
N ALA A 127 -8.98 -6.26 19.08
CA ALA A 127 -9.03 -4.83 19.33
C ALA A 127 -7.71 -4.29 19.91
N THR A 128 -7.01 -5.09 20.72
CA THR A 128 -5.74 -4.70 21.34
C THR A 128 -4.56 -4.69 20.35
N ALA A 129 -4.47 -5.67 19.45
CA ALA A 129 -3.43 -5.68 18.40
C ALA A 129 -3.68 -4.57 17.35
N ALA A 130 -4.95 -4.29 17.06
CA ALA A 130 -5.36 -3.15 16.25
C ALA A 130 -4.94 -1.80 16.88
N GLU A 131 -5.12 -1.65 18.20
CA GLU A 131 -4.76 -0.42 18.93
C GLU A 131 -3.24 -0.21 19.05
N GLN A 132 -2.45 -1.28 19.20
CA GLN A 132 -0.99 -1.21 19.15
C GLN A 132 -0.48 -0.81 17.76
N ARG A 133 -1.06 -1.39 16.69
CA ARG A 133 -0.76 -0.96 15.31
C ARG A 133 -1.13 0.48 15.07
N ARG A 134 -2.26 0.96 15.61
CA ARG A 134 -2.65 2.38 15.54
C ARG A 134 -1.60 3.28 16.14
N GLN A 135 -1.16 2.99 17.36
CA GLN A 135 -0.14 3.80 18.01
C GLN A 135 1.19 3.81 17.23
N MET A 136 1.57 2.67 16.65
CA MET A 136 2.78 2.55 15.84
C MET A 136 2.68 3.31 14.52
N LEU A 137 1.57 3.16 13.78
CA LEU A 137 1.32 3.85 12.52
C LEU A 137 1.17 5.36 12.76
N SER A 138 0.39 5.79 13.76
CA SER A 138 0.27 7.21 14.14
C SER A 138 1.63 7.83 14.46
N ARG A 139 2.47 7.18 15.27
CA ARG A 139 3.81 7.72 15.58
C ARG A 139 4.72 7.82 14.35
N ARG A 140 4.63 6.88 13.42
CA ARG A 140 5.38 6.92 12.15
C ARG A 140 4.82 7.98 11.20
N PHE A 141 3.50 8.16 11.12
CA PHE A 141 2.87 9.08 10.14
C PHE A 141 2.63 10.51 10.65
N GLU A 142 2.57 10.76 11.95
CA GLU A 142 2.26 12.10 12.48
C GLU A 142 3.50 13.01 12.61
N ASP A 143 4.71 12.45 12.63
CA ASP A 143 5.97 13.20 12.58
C ASP A 143 6.30 13.62 11.13
N PRO A 144 6.21 14.93 10.78
CA PRO A 144 6.50 15.39 9.42
C PRO A 144 7.96 15.20 9.01
N ALA A 145 8.90 15.29 9.95
CA ALA A 145 10.33 15.11 9.67
C ALA A 145 10.63 13.64 9.37
N TRP A 146 10.06 12.72 10.16
CA TRP A 146 10.17 11.29 9.87
C TRP A 146 9.52 10.94 8.52
N ARG A 147 8.32 11.46 8.24
CA ARG A 147 7.63 11.22 6.96
C ARG A 147 8.48 11.65 5.77
N GLN A 148 9.04 12.85 5.82
CA GLN A 148 9.88 13.36 4.75
C GLN A 148 11.13 12.48 4.58
N ALA A 149 11.83 12.17 5.69
CA ALA A 149 13.01 11.32 5.67
C ALA A 149 12.71 9.92 5.11
N TYR A 150 11.58 9.32 5.51
CA TYR A 150 11.13 8.02 5.00
C TYR A 150 10.80 8.07 3.50
N GLN A 151 10.10 9.11 3.05
CA GLN A 151 9.77 9.29 1.63
C GLN A 151 11.02 9.46 0.78
N ASP A 152 11.98 10.26 1.24
CA ASP A 152 13.26 10.48 0.55
C ASP A 152 14.10 9.20 0.55
N PHE A 153 14.15 8.48 1.67
CA PHE A 153 14.81 7.18 1.75
C PHE A 153 14.21 6.21 0.73
N VAL A 154 12.89 5.97 0.75
CA VAL A 154 12.25 5.06 -0.19
C VAL A 154 12.50 5.49 -1.63
N ARG A 155 12.36 6.78 -1.96
CA ARG A 155 12.59 7.31 -3.32
C ARG A 155 14.01 7.06 -3.81
N ASN A 156 15.00 7.31 -2.96
CA ASN A 156 16.43 7.18 -3.32
C ASN A 156 16.88 5.72 -3.46
N HIS A 157 16.13 4.78 -2.89
CA HIS A 157 16.45 3.34 -2.89
C HIS A 157 15.47 2.52 -3.73
N ARG A 158 14.69 3.14 -4.64
CA ARG A 158 13.88 2.38 -5.61
C ARG A 158 14.79 1.77 -6.67
N ALA A 159 14.65 0.46 -6.90
CA ALA A 159 15.24 -0.19 -8.06
C ALA A 159 14.33 -0.02 -9.29
N ALA A 160 14.94 -0.03 -10.48
CA ALA A 160 14.19 -0.21 -11.72
C ALA A 160 13.42 -1.55 -11.70
N PRO A 161 12.25 -1.65 -12.36
CA PRO A 161 11.48 -2.89 -12.38
C PRO A 161 12.29 -4.05 -12.96
N ARG A 162 12.03 -5.27 -12.46
CA ARG A 162 12.66 -6.49 -13.00
C ARG A 162 12.12 -6.74 -14.42
N ARG A 163 13.03 -6.72 -15.40
CA ARG A 163 12.77 -7.08 -16.80
C ARG A 163 12.69 -8.59 -16.97
#